data_AF-A0A562T1F2-F1
#
_entry.id   AF-A0A562T1F2-F1
#
_cell.length_a   1.000
_cell.length_b   1.000
_cell.length_c   1.000
_cell.angle_alpha   90.00
_cell.angle_beta   90.00
_cell.angle_gamma   90.00
#
_symmetry.space_group_name_H-M   'P 1'
#
loop_
_entity.id
_entity.type
_entity.pdbx_description
1 polymer ?
#
loop_
_entity_poly.entity_id
_entity_poly.type
_entity_poly.pdbx_seq_one_letter_code
_entity_poly.pdbx_strand_id
1 'polypeptide(L)'
;MSIKAYSTTPATAGQGAKGMPAFFRGTSGPGFFPAAHTGRGQTPEIQRESIDSSCNTPQQEYITDAVTRAYGDLTAILPLVRERPVPEHVSNALWLAFRNNSVATADNVLFNIRRLQEVITSARFSCATRSGDPECGENTYGHAPRGMPGGVIVLCAPRFFDMSIFAQSRGVIHEAAHMYLSMRDRGYFYGDGENQCTETAHPTGNFDPGHEDSGTAGDHPSYRLENADAYACFVHFLRYWPRERLRTRSAAFRGDQLAIAADDITSDVYTEATTPQLHAFRITGMPANSGFRFRWQLRANGTDYTPAAMGSAAAGAFSEDNRAVYIPTSLRRILQREGVRRATLICETALYGPAPGDRFPAPVISTRQELNIIEGREPADF
;
A
#
# COMPACT_ATOMS: atom_id res chain seq x y z
N MET A 1 0.29 -40.96 -16.08
CA MET A 1 1.31 -40.93 -15.01
C MET A 1 0.61 -40.52 -13.74
N SER A 2 0.49 -41.46 -12.82
CA SER A 2 -0.22 -41.36 -11.53
C SER A 2 0.80 -41.56 -10.42
N ILE A 3 0.61 -40.92 -9.26
CA ILE A 3 1.23 -41.05 -7.92
C ILE A 3 1.27 -39.65 -7.29
N LYS A 4 0.93 -39.35 -6.03
CA LYS A 4 0.27 -40.01 -4.88
C LYS A 4 -0.09 -38.86 -3.91
N ALA A 5 -1.24 -38.95 -3.26
CA ALA A 5 -1.56 -38.16 -2.07
C ALA A 5 -0.89 -38.78 -0.83
N TYR A 6 -0.41 -37.95 0.10
CA TYR A 6 -0.10 -38.38 1.47
C TYR A 6 -1.04 -37.67 2.44
N SER A 7 -1.78 -38.51 3.17
CA SER A 7 -2.56 -38.23 4.37
C SER A 7 -1.72 -38.61 5.58
N THR A 8 -1.65 -37.73 6.58
CA THR A 8 -1.39 -38.13 7.98
C THR A 8 -2.03 -37.14 8.95
N THR A 9 -2.85 -37.66 9.85
CA THR A 9 -3.21 -37.12 11.18
C THR A 9 -3.77 -38.29 11.99
N PRO A 10 -3.85 -38.27 13.34
CA PRO A 10 -3.22 -37.38 14.35
C PRO A 10 -2.50 -38.17 15.47
N ALA A 11 -1.79 -37.45 16.36
CA ALA A 11 -1.46 -37.93 17.69
C ALA A 11 -1.92 -36.92 18.74
N THR A 12 -2.71 -37.40 19.70
CA THR A 12 -3.29 -36.68 20.83
C THR A 12 -2.42 -36.72 22.08
N ALA A 13 -2.60 -35.68 22.89
CA ALA A 13 -2.49 -35.59 24.36
C ALA A 13 -1.10 -35.40 25.01
N GLY A 14 -0.97 -34.25 25.68
CA GLY A 14 0.03 -33.98 26.71
C GLY A 14 -0.34 -32.71 27.48
N GLN A 15 -0.94 -32.89 28.65
CA GLN A 15 -1.39 -31.86 29.59
C GLN A 15 -0.22 -31.04 30.16
N GLY A 16 -0.48 -29.76 30.47
CA GLY A 16 0.48 -28.91 31.19
C GLY A 16 0.07 -27.46 31.33
N ALA A 17 -1.12 -27.18 31.88
CA ALA A 17 -1.52 -25.81 32.23
C ALA A 17 -0.84 -25.39 33.56
N LYS A 18 -0.02 -24.33 33.52
CA LYS A 18 0.41 -23.59 34.71
C LYS A 18 0.15 -22.09 34.53
N GLY A 19 -0.82 -21.63 35.33
CA GLY A 19 -1.05 -20.31 35.90
C GLY A 19 -0.48 -19.06 35.23
N MET A 20 -1.38 -18.19 34.79
CA MET A 20 -1.18 -16.74 34.87
C MET A 20 -2.34 -16.10 35.66
N PRO A 21 -2.07 -15.06 36.48
CA PRO A 21 -3.03 -14.51 37.42
C PRO A 21 -4.02 -13.56 36.74
N ALA A 22 -5.26 -13.65 37.19
CA ALA A 22 -6.35 -12.73 36.90
C ALA A 22 -6.15 -11.41 37.64
N PHE A 23 -6.13 -10.29 36.91
CA PHE A 23 -6.46 -8.97 37.44
C PHE A 23 -7.15 -8.17 36.34
N PHE A 24 -8.47 -8.01 36.46
CA PHE A 24 -9.22 -6.77 36.23
C PHE A 24 -10.69 -7.05 36.57
N ARG A 25 -11.07 -6.79 37.83
CA ARG A 25 -12.41 -6.28 38.18
C ARG A 25 -12.49 -4.87 37.56
N GLY A 26 -13.51 -4.45 36.83
CA GLY A 26 -14.92 -4.54 37.17
C GLY A 26 -15.38 -3.13 37.53
N THR A 27 -15.72 -2.31 36.54
CA THR A 27 -16.51 -1.09 36.72
C THR A 27 -17.63 -1.09 35.69
N SER A 28 -18.81 -1.44 36.18
CA SER A 28 -20.10 -1.33 35.53
C SER A 28 -20.48 0.15 35.32
N GLY A 29 -20.64 0.55 34.06
CA GLY A 29 -21.31 1.77 33.63
C GLY A 29 -22.36 1.41 32.57
N PRO A 30 -23.45 2.19 32.43
CA PRO A 30 -24.66 1.75 31.74
C PRO A 30 -24.40 1.56 30.24
N GLY A 31 -24.67 0.35 29.77
CA GLY A 31 -24.52 -0.04 28.38
C GLY A 31 -25.58 0.61 27.50
N PHE A 32 -25.13 1.42 26.55
CA PHE A 32 -25.85 1.66 25.30
C PHE A 32 -25.36 0.61 24.30
N PHE A 33 -26.03 -0.54 24.27
CA PHE A 33 -25.90 -1.49 23.16
C PHE A 33 -27.13 -1.29 22.27
N PRO A 34 -27.00 -0.82 21.01
CA PRO A 34 -28.13 -0.89 20.10
C PRO A 34 -28.41 -2.35 19.76
N ALA A 35 -29.69 -2.69 19.76
CA ALA A 35 -30.20 -4.03 19.51
C ALA A 35 -29.69 -4.58 18.17
N ALA A 36 -29.32 -5.86 18.17
CA ALA A 36 -29.02 -6.61 16.98
C ALA A 36 -30.29 -6.75 16.12
N HIS A 37 -30.42 -5.94 15.07
CA HIS A 37 -31.47 -6.11 14.06
C HIS A 37 -31.14 -7.31 13.17
N THR A 38 -31.76 -8.45 13.46
CA THR A 38 -31.89 -9.57 12.52
C THR A 38 -33.01 -9.27 11.52
N GLY A 39 -32.75 -8.38 10.57
CA GLY A 39 -33.65 -8.10 9.44
C GLY A 39 -33.00 -8.49 8.12
N ARG A 40 -33.44 -9.61 7.51
CA ARG A 40 -33.14 -9.91 6.10
C ARG A 40 -34.00 -9.02 5.22
N GLY A 41 -33.38 -8.19 4.38
CA GLY A 41 -33.93 -7.84 3.06
C GLY A 41 -34.44 -6.42 2.81
N GLN A 42 -34.25 -5.44 3.71
CA GLN A 42 -34.48 -4.05 3.35
C GLN A 42 -33.16 -3.40 2.92
N THR A 43 -33.11 -2.89 1.69
CA THR A 43 -32.11 -1.90 1.30
C THR A 43 -32.22 -0.75 2.31
N PRO A 44 -31.13 -0.33 2.97
CA PRO A 44 -31.21 0.75 3.94
C PRO A 44 -31.76 1.98 3.24
N GLU A 45 -32.79 2.56 3.83
CA GLU A 45 -33.33 3.83 3.36
C GLU A 45 -32.36 4.93 3.77
N ILE A 46 -31.79 5.63 2.80
CA ILE A 46 -31.00 6.83 3.04
C ILE A 46 -31.98 7.92 3.49
N GLN A 47 -31.68 8.57 4.59
CA GLN A 47 -32.47 9.70 5.06
C GLN A 47 -32.24 10.85 4.07
N ARG A 48 -33.17 11.08 3.12
CA ARG A 48 -33.06 12.20 2.16
C ARG A 48 -32.88 13.56 2.84
N GLU A 49 -33.36 13.71 4.08
CA GLU A 49 -33.16 14.88 4.93
C GLU A 49 -31.68 15.16 5.26
N SER A 50 -30.78 14.21 5.00
CA SER A 50 -29.34 14.38 5.20
C SER A 50 -28.64 15.11 4.04
N ILE A 51 -29.30 15.28 2.88
CA ILE A 51 -28.77 16.06 1.75
C ILE A 51 -29.39 17.46 1.80
N ASP A 52 -28.55 18.49 1.93
CA ASP A 52 -29.05 19.86 2.06
C ASP A 52 -29.50 20.48 0.72
N SER A 53 -30.11 21.66 0.80
CA SER A 53 -30.68 22.36 -0.36
C SER A 53 -29.67 22.93 -1.35
N SER A 54 -28.36 22.83 -1.10
CA SER A 54 -27.33 23.24 -2.06
C SER A 54 -27.21 22.28 -3.24
N CYS A 55 -27.70 21.04 -3.08
CA CYS A 55 -27.77 20.03 -4.14
C CYS A 55 -29.08 20.14 -4.93
N ASN A 56 -29.00 20.22 -6.25
CA ASN A 56 -30.18 20.11 -7.12
C ASN A 56 -30.71 18.66 -7.16
N THR A 57 -31.93 18.46 -7.70
CA THR A 57 -32.57 17.13 -7.71
C THR A 57 -31.70 16.03 -8.35
N PRO A 58 -31.11 16.21 -9.56
CA PRO A 58 -30.17 15.23 -10.10
C PRO A 58 -28.99 14.92 -9.17
N GLN A 59 -28.37 15.93 -8.56
CA GLN A 59 -27.26 15.72 -7.62
C GLN A 59 -27.70 14.93 -6.39
N GLN A 60 -28.88 15.19 -5.84
CA GLN A 60 -29.43 14.42 -4.72
C GLN A 60 -29.61 12.95 -5.07
N GLU A 61 -30.05 12.64 -6.31
CA GLU A 61 -30.16 11.27 -6.81
C GLU A 61 -28.78 10.60 -6.91
N TYR A 62 -27.79 11.26 -7.51
CA TYR A 62 -26.41 10.74 -7.57
C TYR A 62 -25.82 10.46 -6.19
N ILE A 63 -26.04 11.36 -5.23
CA ILE A 63 -25.57 11.17 -3.84
C ILE A 63 -26.25 9.97 -3.21
N THR A 64 -27.58 9.86 -3.37
CA THR A 64 -28.35 8.73 -2.85
C THR A 64 -27.84 7.41 -3.43
N ASP A 65 -27.58 7.34 -4.73
CA ASP A 65 -27.04 6.15 -5.39
C ASP A 65 -25.62 5.83 -4.90
N ALA A 66 -24.76 6.83 -4.78
CA ALA A 66 -23.38 6.67 -4.31
C ALA A 66 -23.32 6.15 -2.86
N VAL A 67 -24.13 6.71 -1.96
CA VAL A 67 -24.24 6.28 -0.56
C VAL A 67 -24.82 4.88 -0.45
N THR A 68 -25.87 4.57 -1.23
CA THR A 68 -26.48 3.23 -1.26
C THR A 68 -25.45 2.20 -1.65
N ARG A 69 -24.65 2.53 -2.67
CA ARG A 69 -23.61 1.67 -3.19
C ARG A 69 -22.45 1.51 -2.22
N ALA A 70 -22.01 2.59 -1.58
CA ALA A 70 -20.97 2.56 -0.55
C ALA A 70 -21.37 1.68 0.63
N TYR A 71 -22.60 1.83 1.13
CA TYR A 71 -23.14 0.95 2.16
C TYR A 71 -23.17 -0.51 1.70
N GLY A 72 -23.64 -0.77 0.47
CA GLY A 72 -23.69 -2.11 -0.11
C GLY A 72 -22.31 -2.75 -0.22
N ASP A 73 -21.29 -1.98 -0.59
CA ASP A 73 -19.91 -2.43 -0.71
C ASP A 73 -19.30 -2.75 0.66
N LEU A 74 -19.46 -1.87 1.63
CA LEU A 74 -19.04 -2.12 3.01
C LEU A 74 -19.73 -3.37 3.58
N THR A 75 -21.03 -3.50 3.39
CA THR A 75 -21.82 -4.66 3.84
C THR A 75 -21.34 -5.96 3.19
N ALA A 76 -21.04 -5.94 1.89
CA ALA A 76 -20.63 -7.12 1.15
C ALA A 76 -19.26 -7.66 1.61
N ILE A 77 -18.33 -6.79 2.00
CA ILE A 77 -16.98 -7.21 2.41
C ILE A 77 -16.89 -7.64 3.87
N LEU A 78 -17.80 -7.18 4.75
CA LEU A 78 -17.74 -7.43 6.20
C LEU A 78 -17.64 -8.93 6.56
N PRO A 79 -18.40 -9.86 5.93
CA PRO A 79 -18.24 -11.28 6.17
C PRO A 79 -16.83 -11.81 5.84
N LEU A 80 -16.22 -11.30 4.76
CA LEU A 80 -14.88 -11.72 4.33
C LEU A 80 -13.82 -11.27 5.33
N VAL A 81 -13.87 -10.01 5.75
CA VAL A 81 -12.88 -9.43 6.68
C VAL A 81 -13.00 -10.04 8.09
N ARG A 82 -14.17 -10.55 8.46
CA ARG A 82 -14.41 -11.22 9.75
C ARG A 82 -13.87 -12.65 9.81
N GLU A 83 -13.69 -13.32 8.68
CA GLU A 83 -13.29 -14.73 8.64
C GLU A 83 -11.94 -14.99 9.32
N ARG A 84 -11.84 -16.07 10.10
CA ARG A 84 -10.62 -16.48 10.79
C ARG A 84 -10.32 -17.96 10.52
N PRO A 85 -9.07 -18.35 10.18
CA PRO A 85 -7.91 -17.48 9.94
C PRO A 85 -8.13 -16.48 8.79
N VAL A 86 -7.42 -15.36 8.78
CA VAL A 86 -7.62 -14.29 7.78
C VAL A 86 -7.40 -14.88 6.37
N PRO A 87 -8.40 -14.86 5.49
CA PRO A 87 -8.27 -15.45 4.15
C PRO A 87 -7.17 -14.76 3.33
N GLU A 88 -6.54 -15.51 2.43
CA GLU A 88 -5.42 -15.00 1.61
C GLU A 88 -5.80 -13.73 0.83
N HIS A 89 -6.99 -13.69 0.21
CA HIS A 89 -7.44 -12.52 -0.53
C HIS A 89 -7.64 -11.27 0.35
N VAL A 90 -8.05 -11.44 1.62
CA VAL A 90 -8.11 -10.35 2.61
C VAL A 90 -6.71 -9.92 3.02
N SER A 91 -5.82 -10.87 3.30
CA SER A 91 -4.40 -10.61 3.60
C SER A 91 -3.71 -9.84 2.46
N ASN A 92 -4.02 -10.18 1.20
CA ASN A 92 -3.49 -9.51 0.02
C ASN A 92 -4.06 -8.09 -0.15
N ALA A 93 -5.37 -7.90 0.07
CA ALA A 93 -5.98 -6.57 0.05
C ALA A 93 -5.44 -5.68 1.19
N LEU A 94 -5.25 -6.24 2.39
CA LEU A 94 -4.64 -5.54 3.53
C LEU A 94 -3.21 -5.08 3.20
N TRP A 95 -2.41 -5.93 2.55
CA TRP A 95 -1.07 -5.54 2.13
C TRP A 95 -1.07 -4.40 1.10
N LEU A 96 -1.98 -4.45 0.12
CA LEU A 96 -2.07 -3.42 -0.91
C LEU A 96 -2.51 -2.07 -0.34
N ALA A 97 -3.53 -2.06 0.52
CA ALA A 97 -4.04 -0.83 1.12
C ALA A 97 -3.14 -0.29 2.22
N PHE A 98 -2.64 -1.15 3.12
CA PHE A 98 -2.04 -0.74 4.40
C PHE A 98 -0.59 -1.18 4.61
N ARG A 99 0.02 -1.91 3.67
CA ARG A 99 1.38 -2.50 3.83
C ARG A 99 1.56 -3.37 5.07
N ASN A 100 0.46 -3.87 5.63
CA ASN A 100 0.45 -4.73 6.79
C ASN A 100 -0.76 -5.67 6.70
N ASN A 101 -0.50 -6.97 6.80
CA ASN A 101 -1.49 -8.03 6.71
C ASN A 101 -1.56 -8.88 7.99
N SER A 102 -1.10 -8.32 9.12
CA SER A 102 -1.20 -8.96 10.43
C SER A 102 -2.66 -9.13 10.87
N VAL A 103 -2.91 -10.08 11.77
CA VAL A 103 -4.25 -10.28 12.37
C VAL A 103 -4.71 -9.01 13.10
N ALA A 104 -3.80 -8.32 13.81
CA ALA A 104 -4.12 -7.08 14.51
C ALA A 104 -4.56 -5.96 13.55
N THR A 105 -3.89 -5.83 12.39
CA THR A 105 -4.32 -4.90 11.34
C THR A 105 -5.67 -5.30 10.78
N ALA A 106 -5.92 -6.59 10.55
CA ALA A 106 -7.21 -7.08 10.08
C ALA A 106 -8.35 -6.77 11.09
N ASP A 107 -8.09 -6.90 12.39
CA ASP A 107 -9.04 -6.57 13.45
C ASP A 107 -9.34 -5.07 13.53
N ASN A 108 -8.31 -4.21 13.43
CA ASN A 108 -8.47 -2.76 13.39
C ASN A 108 -9.27 -2.31 12.17
N VAL A 109 -8.90 -2.80 10.98
CA VAL A 109 -9.62 -2.49 9.74
C VAL A 109 -11.06 -2.99 9.80
N LEU A 110 -11.31 -4.19 10.35
CA LEU A 110 -12.67 -4.68 10.57
C LEU A 110 -13.51 -3.76 11.46
N PHE A 111 -12.94 -3.29 12.57
CA PHE A 111 -13.60 -2.34 13.46
C PHE A 111 -13.97 -1.04 12.73
N ASN A 112 -13.04 -0.47 11.99
CA ASN A 112 -13.23 0.77 11.23
C ASN A 112 -14.24 0.62 10.09
N ILE A 113 -14.20 -0.48 9.33
CA ILE A 113 -15.16 -0.75 8.25
C ILE A 113 -16.58 -0.93 8.81
N ARG A 114 -16.75 -1.61 9.95
CA ARG A 114 -18.06 -1.69 10.63
C ARG A 114 -18.56 -0.31 11.03
N ARG A 115 -17.68 0.50 11.63
CA ARG A 115 -18.03 1.85 12.04
C ARG A 115 -18.51 2.69 10.87
N LEU A 116 -17.82 2.63 9.72
CA LEU A 116 -18.25 3.31 8.49
C LEU A 116 -19.61 2.78 8.01
N GLN A 117 -19.80 1.46 7.96
CA GLN A 117 -21.04 0.85 7.52
C GLN A 117 -22.25 1.29 8.36
N GLU A 118 -22.08 1.44 9.67
CA GLU A 118 -23.13 1.88 10.60
C GLU A 118 -23.57 3.34 10.39
N VAL A 119 -22.69 4.21 9.91
CA VAL A 119 -22.89 5.67 9.91
C VAL A 119 -23.00 6.30 8.52
N ILE A 120 -22.60 5.59 7.46
CA ILE A 120 -22.50 6.17 6.11
C ILE A 120 -23.84 6.63 5.56
N THR A 121 -24.95 5.95 5.90
CA THR A 121 -26.30 6.30 5.45
C THR A 121 -26.92 7.46 6.23
N SER A 122 -26.35 7.83 7.38
CA SER A 122 -26.76 8.98 8.19
C SER A 122 -25.84 10.19 8.02
N ALA A 123 -24.82 10.10 7.16
CA ALA A 123 -23.94 11.23 6.87
C ALA A 123 -24.74 12.37 6.20
N ARG A 124 -24.38 13.60 6.55
CA ARG A 124 -24.95 14.81 5.96
C ARG A 124 -24.11 15.24 4.76
N PHE A 125 -24.77 15.64 3.68
CA PHE A 125 -24.13 16.01 2.42
C PHE A 125 -24.56 17.40 1.98
N SER A 126 -23.63 18.14 1.37
CA SER A 126 -23.89 19.37 0.62
C SER A 126 -23.17 19.31 -0.73
N CYS A 127 -23.55 20.20 -1.64
CA CYS A 127 -22.97 20.36 -2.96
C CYS A 127 -22.37 21.76 -3.08
N ALA A 128 -21.12 21.83 -3.54
CA ALA A 128 -20.48 23.11 -3.80
C ALA A 128 -19.82 23.13 -5.17
N THR A 129 -19.79 24.30 -5.79
CA THR A 129 -18.92 24.58 -6.94
C THR A 129 -17.65 25.25 -6.44
N ARG A 130 -16.61 25.29 -7.27
CA ARG A 130 -15.38 26.06 -6.99
C ARG A 130 -15.62 27.52 -6.59
N SER A 131 -16.67 28.14 -7.11
CA SER A 131 -17.03 29.52 -6.75
C SER A 131 -17.75 29.62 -5.40
N GLY A 132 -18.41 28.55 -4.95
CA GLY A 132 -19.14 28.49 -3.69
C GLY A 132 -18.30 27.98 -2.52
N ASP A 133 -17.25 27.20 -2.81
CA ASP A 133 -16.33 26.66 -1.83
C ASP A 133 -14.91 26.57 -2.43
N PRO A 134 -13.91 27.29 -1.86
CA PRO A 134 -12.54 27.25 -2.37
C PRO A 134 -11.85 25.88 -2.21
N GLU A 135 -12.32 25.03 -1.29
CA GLU A 135 -11.80 23.66 -1.13
C GLU A 135 -12.24 22.76 -2.30
N CYS A 136 -13.33 23.12 -2.99
CA CYS A 136 -13.71 22.53 -4.27
C CYS A 136 -12.86 23.05 -5.44
N GLY A 137 -11.55 22.82 -5.34
CA GLY A 137 -10.57 23.07 -6.38
C GLY A 137 -10.78 22.21 -7.64
N GLU A 138 -9.92 22.41 -8.65
CA GLU A 138 -10.06 21.80 -9.97
C GLU A 138 -10.03 20.26 -9.96
N ASN A 139 -9.32 19.67 -9.00
CA ASN A 139 -9.13 18.22 -8.89
C ASN A 139 -9.78 17.61 -7.65
N THR A 140 -10.53 18.40 -6.87
CA THR A 140 -11.19 17.94 -5.64
C THR A 140 -12.57 17.38 -5.97
N TYR A 141 -12.89 16.20 -5.43
CA TYR A 141 -14.19 15.54 -5.61
C TYR A 141 -15.09 15.74 -4.39
N GLY A 142 -14.51 15.92 -3.20
CA GLY A 142 -15.21 16.23 -1.98
C GLY A 142 -14.22 16.58 -0.88
N HIS A 143 -14.76 17.01 0.25
CA HIS A 143 -14.03 17.16 1.49
C HIS A 143 -14.97 16.96 2.68
N ALA A 144 -14.40 16.66 3.84
CA ALA A 144 -15.15 16.48 5.07
C ALA A 144 -14.35 16.90 6.31
N PRO A 145 -15.01 17.45 7.35
CA PRO A 145 -14.32 17.83 8.57
C PRO A 145 -13.81 16.59 9.32
N ARG A 146 -12.50 16.56 9.56
CA ARG A 146 -11.85 15.43 10.25
C ARG A 146 -12.31 15.28 11.69
N GLY A 147 -12.79 14.09 12.04
CA GLY A 147 -13.16 13.73 13.41
C GLY A 147 -14.38 14.48 13.95
N MET A 148 -15.26 14.97 13.06
CA MET A 148 -16.49 15.66 13.42
C MET A 148 -17.73 14.89 12.94
N PRO A 149 -18.20 13.85 13.65
CA PRO A 149 -19.35 13.02 13.23
C PRO A 149 -20.67 13.75 12.95
N GLY A 150 -20.83 14.99 13.44
CA GLY A 150 -22.01 15.84 13.16
C GLY A 150 -21.80 16.86 12.03
N GLY A 151 -20.64 16.81 11.37
CA GLY A 151 -20.28 17.66 10.26
C GLY A 151 -21.06 17.36 8.98
N VAL A 152 -20.62 17.98 7.89
CA VAL A 152 -21.21 17.83 6.56
C VAL A 152 -20.09 17.45 5.60
N ILE A 153 -20.33 16.41 4.80
CA ILE A 153 -19.49 16.04 3.66
C ILE A 153 -19.87 16.94 2.50
N VAL A 154 -18.93 17.73 2.00
CA VAL A 154 -19.14 18.61 0.85
C VAL A 154 -18.70 17.88 -0.41
N LEU A 155 -19.57 17.80 -1.41
CA LEU A 155 -19.28 17.15 -2.69
C LEU A 155 -19.11 18.21 -3.79
N CYS A 156 -17.99 18.12 -4.50
CA CYS A 156 -17.53 19.17 -5.39
C CYS A 156 -18.03 18.96 -6.83
N ALA A 157 -18.81 19.91 -7.32
CA ALA A 157 -19.32 19.94 -8.68
C ALA A 157 -18.38 20.70 -9.65
N PRO A 158 -18.27 20.26 -10.92
CA PRO A 158 -18.95 19.10 -11.50
C PRO A 158 -18.22 17.78 -11.22
N ARG A 159 -16.99 17.86 -10.70
CA ARG A 159 -16.02 16.76 -10.71
C ARG A 159 -16.54 15.48 -10.06
N PHE A 160 -17.20 15.54 -8.89
CA PHE A 160 -17.82 14.36 -8.25
C PHE A 160 -18.90 13.71 -9.12
N PHE A 161 -19.75 14.55 -9.70
CA PHE A 161 -20.93 14.13 -10.45
C PHE A 161 -20.59 13.58 -11.85
N ASP A 162 -19.44 13.98 -12.41
CA ASP A 162 -18.91 13.48 -13.68
C ASP A 162 -18.19 12.13 -13.54
N MET A 163 -17.97 11.62 -12.33
CA MET A 163 -17.34 10.32 -12.12
C MET A 163 -18.32 9.16 -12.29
N SER A 164 -17.79 7.97 -12.62
CA SER A 164 -18.56 6.73 -12.48
C SER A 164 -19.09 6.52 -11.06
N ILE A 165 -20.22 5.83 -10.95
CA ILE A 165 -20.84 5.48 -9.66
C ILE A 165 -19.91 4.68 -8.72
N PHE A 166 -18.94 3.95 -9.27
CA PHE A 166 -17.93 3.24 -8.48
C PHE A 166 -16.93 4.21 -7.82
N ALA A 167 -16.53 5.25 -8.54
CA ALA A 167 -15.64 6.28 -8.03
C ALA A 167 -16.37 7.20 -7.04
N GLN A 168 -17.66 7.51 -7.29
CA GLN A 168 -18.52 8.22 -6.34
C GLN A 168 -18.67 7.44 -5.02
N SER A 169 -19.00 6.14 -5.09
CA SER A 169 -19.06 5.26 -3.91
C SER A 169 -17.74 5.28 -3.12
N ARG A 170 -16.60 5.18 -3.81
CA ARG A 170 -15.27 5.27 -3.18
C ARG A 170 -15.05 6.63 -2.50
N GLY A 171 -15.41 7.72 -3.17
CA GLY A 171 -15.35 9.08 -2.62
C GLY A 171 -16.18 9.20 -1.34
N VAL A 172 -17.41 8.70 -1.32
CA VAL A 172 -18.25 8.71 -0.11
C VAL A 172 -17.60 7.94 1.05
N ILE A 173 -16.99 6.78 0.79
CA ILE A 173 -16.27 6.01 1.83
C ILE A 173 -15.05 6.78 2.34
N HIS A 174 -14.30 7.43 1.44
CA HIS A 174 -13.15 8.26 1.77
C HIS A 174 -13.54 9.43 2.68
N GLU A 175 -14.54 10.24 2.29
CA GLU A 175 -14.99 11.37 3.09
C GLU A 175 -15.57 10.95 4.45
N ALA A 176 -16.31 9.83 4.48
CA ALA A 176 -16.80 9.27 5.72
C ALA A 176 -15.65 8.82 6.65
N ALA A 177 -14.52 8.37 6.10
CA ALA A 177 -13.35 8.01 6.90
C ALA A 177 -12.70 9.23 7.58
N HIS A 178 -12.64 10.40 6.92
CA HIS A 178 -12.23 11.63 7.61
C HIS A 178 -13.16 11.94 8.78
N MET A 179 -14.47 11.93 8.52
CA MET A 179 -15.45 12.43 9.47
C MET A 179 -15.61 11.51 10.69
N TYR A 180 -15.67 10.20 10.47
CA TYR A 180 -16.03 9.23 11.52
C TYR A 180 -14.87 8.45 12.11
N LEU A 181 -13.74 8.38 11.40
CA LEU A 181 -12.55 7.67 11.84
C LEU A 181 -11.37 8.62 12.11
N SER A 182 -11.55 9.93 11.89
CA SER A 182 -10.50 10.95 12.01
C SER A 182 -9.28 10.67 11.12
N MET A 183 -9.50 10.00 9.98
CA MET A 183 -8.42 9.72 9.02
C MET A 183 -7.97 11.02 8.35
N ARG A 184 -6.75 11.00 7.85
CA ARG A 184 -6.10 12.10 7.12
C ARG A 184 -5.99 11.72 5.66
N ASP A 185 -5.77 12.72 4.82
CA ASP A 185 -5.15 12.50 3.53
C ASP A 185 -3.67 12.37 3.81
N ARG A 186 -3.11 11.17 3.65
CA ARG A 186 -1.64 10.97 3.70
C ARG A 186 -1.08 10.65 2.31
N GLY A 187 -1.98 10.52 1.35
CA GLY A 187 -1.70 10.23 -0.04
C GLY A 187 -2.92 9.65 -0.75
N TYR A 188 -3.04 9.95 -2.04
CA TYR A 188 -4.15 9.45 -2.86
C TYR A 188 -3.71 8.34 -3.80
N PHE A 189 -4.45 7.25 -3.87
CA PHE A 189 -4.33 6.24 -4.91
C PHE A 189 -5.02 6.74 -6.19
N TYR A 190 -4.23 7.07 -7.22
CA TYR A 190 -4.76 7.50 -8.50
C TYR A 190 -5.11 6.31 -9.38
N GLY A 191 -6.02 6.51 -10.33
CA GLY A 191 -6.22 5.62 -11.45
C GLY A 191 -6.12 6.44 -12.72
N ASP A 192 -5.20 6.09 -13.60
CA ASP A 192 -5.24 6.42 -15.02
C ASP A 192 -6.43 5.67 -15.67
N GLY A 193 -7.64 6.09 -15.29
CA GLY A 193 -8.90 5.46 -15.62
C GLY A 193 -9.79 5.23 -14.39
N GLU A 194 -11.09 5.08 -14.63
CA GLU A 194 -12.08 4.88 -13.57
C GLU A 194 -11.74 3.62 -12.76
N ASN A 195 -11.55 3.78 -11.45
CA ASN A 195 -11.58 2.71 -10.43
C ASN A 195 -10.36 1.78 -10.33
N GLN A 196 -9.13 2.30 -10.29
CA GLN A 196 -7.95 1.43 -10.23
C GLN A 196 -7.15 1.41 -8.92
N CYS A 197 -7.43 2.25 -7.91
CA CYS A 197 -6.74 2.22 -6.61
C CYS A 197 -5.23 1.91 -6.73
N THR A 198 -4.54 2.67 -7.59
CA THR A 198 -3.15 2.42 -7.97
C THR A 198 -2.19 3.33 -7.20
N GLU A 199 -1.07 2.72 -6.86
CA GLU A 199 0.25 3.32 -6.60
C GLU A 199 0.47 4.70 -7.19
N THR A 200 0.64 5.75 -6.40
CA THR A 200 1.07 7.07 -6.89
C THR A 200 2.41 7.46 -6.28
N ALA A 201 3.27 8.10 -7.07
CA ALA A 201 4.54 8.61 -6.59
C ALA A 201 4.33 9.80 -5.64
N HIS A 202 5.21 9.95 -4.63
CA HIS A 202 5.29 11.21 -3.90
C HIS A 202 5.81 12.32 -4.85
N PRO A 203 5.28 13.55 -4.74
CA PRO A 203 5.79 14.71 -5.44
C PRO A 203 7.25 14.97 -5.01
N THR A 204 8.09 15.32 -5.96
CA THR A 204 9.54 15.48 -5.76
C THR A 204 9.95 16.86 -5.22
N GLY A 205 9.00 17.77 -4.96
CA GLY A 205 9.29 19.13 -4.51
C GLY A 205 8.22 19.79 -3.64
N ASN A 206 8.67 20.67 -2.73
CA ASN A 206 7.84 21.45 -1.80
C ASN A 206 6.96 22.55 -2.45
N PHE A 207 6.98 22.67 -3.78
CA PHE A 207 6.28 23.72 -4.52
C PHE A 207 5.28 23.18 -5.55
N ASP A 208 4.99 21.88 -5.54
CA ASP A 208 3.93 21.30 -6.37
C ASP A 208 2.56 21.75 -5.82
N PRO A 209 1.74 22.55 -6.55
CA PRO A 209 0.57 23.25 -5.99
C PRO A 209 -0.60 22.39 -5.44
N GLY A 210 -0.38 21.10 -5.15
CA GLY A 210 -1.32 20.19 -4.48
C GLY A 210 -0.77 19.65 -3.15
N HIS A 211 -0.10 20.50 -2.36
CA HIS A 211 0.68 20.14 -1.15
C HIS A 211 -0.09 19.60 0.06
N GLU A 212 -1.34 19.16 -0.14
CA GLU A 212 -1.99 18.22 0.76
C GLU A 212 -1.84 16.81 0.15
N ASP A 213 -0.73 16.14 0.54
CA ASP A 213 -0.60 14.68 0.54
C ASP A 213 -0.79 13.98 -0.83
N SER A 214 0.14 14.15 -1.78
CA SER A 214 1.41 13.40 -1.91
C SER A 214 1.23 11.89 -2.11
N GLY A 215 1.54 11.32 -3.28
CA GLY A 215 1.17 9.94 -3.62
C GLY A 215 1.64 8.87 -2.62
N THR A 216 1.00 7.70 -2.58
CA THR A 216 1.17 6.74 -1.47
C THR A 216 2.46 5.89 -1.52
N ALA A 217 3.28 6.02 -2.57
CA ALA A 217 4.44 5.16 -2.82
C ALA A 217 5.40 5.09 -1.63
N GLY A 218 5.64 3.90 -1.08
CA GLY A 218 6.61 3.74 -0.01
C GLY A 218 6.14 4.23 1.37
N ASP A 219 4.88 4.63 1.51
CA ASP A 219 4.30 4.96 2.81
C ASP A 219 4.37 3.79 3.79
N HIS A 220 4.74 4.12 5.02
CA HIS A 220 4.76 3.19 6.14
C HIS A 220 3.33 2.74 6.52
N PRO A 221 3.14 1.51 7.02
CA PRO A 221 1.83 1.03 7.48
C PRO A 221 1.07 1.94 8.44
N SER A 222 1.76 2.63 9.35
CA SER A 222 1.11 3.55 10.29
C SER A 222 0.44 4.73 9.58
N TYR A 223 1.10 5.30 8.56
CA TYR A 223 0.53 6.37 7.75
C TYR A 223 -0.65 5.88 6.92
N ARG A 224 -0.54 4.69 6.33
CA ARG A 224 -1.64 4.11 5.56
C ARG A 224 -2.85 3.76 6.43
N LEU A 225 -2.64 3.35 7.69
CA LEU A 225 -3.73 3.12 8.64
C LEU A 225 -4.44 4.39 9.09
N GLU A 226 -3.77 5.54 8.96
CA GLU A 226 -4.33 6.88 9.16
C GLU A 226 -4.84 7.52 7.86
N ASN A 227 -4.81 6.81 6.72
CA ASN A 227 -5.16 7.37 5.41
C ASN A 227 -6.59 7.02 4.99
N ALA A 228 -7.43 8.01 4.69
CA ALA A 228 -8.82 7.80 4.28
C ALA A 228 -8.92 6.98 2.98
N ASP A 229 -8.07 7.27 1.99
CA ASP A 229 -8.12 6.60 0.69
C ASP A 229 -7.69 5.12 0.78
N ALA A 230 -6.86 4.76 1.77
CA ALA A 230 -6.50 3.36 2.01
C ALA A 230 -7.72 2.50 2.41
N TYR A 231 -8.65 3.05 3.22
CA TYR A 231 -9.91 2.34 3.56
C TYR A 231 -10.82 2.23 2.35
N ALA A 232 -10.99 3.32 1.60
CA ALA A 232 -11.80 3.32 0.39
C ALA A 232 -11.28 2.31 -0.65
N CYS A 233 -9.96 2.23 -0.82
CA CYS A 233 -9.31 1.26 -1.70
C CYS A 233 -9.31 -0.17 -1.17
N PHE A 234 -9.19 -0.38 0.14
CA PHE A 234 -9.36 -1.71 0.73
C PHE A 234 -10.75 -2.31 0.42
N VAL A 235 -11.80 -1.49 0.55
CA VAL A 235 -13.16 -1.90 0.19
C VAL A 235 -13.25 -2.21 -1.31
N HIS A 236 -12.70 -1.32 -2.15
CA HIS A 236 -12.67 -1.52 -3.59
C HIS A 236 -11.98 -2.83 -3.99
N PHE A 237 -10.81 -3.12 -3.43
CA PHE A 237 -10.04 -4.34 -3.70
C PHE A 237 -10.86 -5.60 -3.42
N LEU A 238 -11.49 -5.69 -2.24
CA LEU A 238 -12.26 -6.87 -1.88
C LEU A 238 -13.56 -7.01 -2.66
N ARG A 239 -14.13 -5.89 -3.09
CA ARG A 239 -15.42 -5.88 -3.78
C ARG A 239 -15.32 -6.16 -5.27
N TYR A 240 -14.28 -5.64 -5.92
CA TYR A 240 -14.20 -5.57 -7.38
C TYR A 240 -13.02 -6.29 -8.00
N TRP A 241 -11.92 -6.47 -7.26
CA TRP A 241 -10.77 -7.11 -7.86
C TRP A 241 -10.89 -8.63 -7.81
N PRO A 242 -10.57 -9.32 -8.93
CA PRO A 242 -10.41 -10.77 -8.90
C PRO A 242 -9.34 -11.18 -7.90
N ARG A 243 -9.55 -12.31 -7.20
CA ARG A 243 -8.60 -12.83 -6.20
C ARG A 243 -7.19 -13.02 -6.78
N GLU A 244 -7.09 -13.46 -8.03
CA GLU A 244 -5.81 -13.64 -8.71
C GLU A 244 -5.07 -12.31 -8.93
N ARG A 245 -5.80 -11.23 -9.25
CA ARG A 245 -5.22 -9.89 -9.36
C ARG A 245 -4.68 -9.41 -8.00
N LEU A 246 -5.41 -9.65 -6.91
CA LEU A 246 -4.95 -9.32 -5.56
C LEU A 246 -3.68 -10.10 -5.20
N ARG A 247 -3.66 -11.41 -5.47
CA ARG A 247 -2.51 -12.29 -5.22
C ARG A 247 -1.27 -11.80 -5.97
N THR A 248 -1.36 -11.70 -7.29
CA THR A 248 -0.22 -11.30 -8.14
C THR A 248 0.28 -9.89 -7.81
N ARG A 249 -0.63 -8.92 -7.59
CA ARG A 249 -0.21 -7.55 -7.29
C ARG A 249 0.38 -7.44 -5.89
N SER A 250 -0.23 -8.06 -4.87
CA SER A 250 0.34 -8.03 -3.51
C SER A 250 1.70 -8.70 -3.45
N ALA A 251 1.91 -9.82 -4.15
CA ALA A 251 3.23 -10.47 -4.30
C ALA A 251 4.28 -9.52 -4.89
N ALA A 252 3.95 -8.81 -5.96
CA ALA A 252 4.86 -7.81 -6.55
C ALA A 252 5.23 -6.71 -5.55
N PHE A 253 4.26 -6.17 -4.79
CA PHE A 253 4.51 -5.16 -3.75
C PHE A 253 5.13 -5.73 -2.47
N ARG A 254 5.21 -7.06 -2.32
CA ARG A 254 6.03 -7.74 -1.31
C ARG A 254 7.44 -8.01 -1.81
N GLY A 255 7.76 -7.68 -3.07
CA GLY A 255 9.10 -7.88 -3.64
C GLY A 255 9.33 -9.27 -4.24
N ASP A 256 8.30 -10.11 -4.38
CA ASP A 256 8.44 -11.51 -4.86
C ASP A 256 8.96 -11.60 -6.30
N GLN A 257 8.87 -10.51 -7.07
CA GLN A 257 9.30 -10.42 -8.46
C GLN A 257 10.66 -9.73 -8.63
N LEU A 258 11.31 -9.32 -7.54
CA LEU A 258 12.55 -8.56 -7.60
C LEU A 258 13.74 -9.44 -8.05
N ALA A 259 14.41 -9.01 -9.11
CA ALA A 259 15.59 -9.65 -9.65
C ALA A 259 16.68 -8.63 -9.98
N ILE A 260 17.94 -9.02 -9.87
CA ILE A 260 19.07 -8.23 -10.39
C ILE A 260 19.26 -8.65 -11.85
N ALA A 261 19.28 -7.68 -12.76
CA ALA A 261 19.64 -7.86 -14.15
C ALA A 261 20.93 -7.08 -14.46
N ALA A 262 21.81 -7.67 -15.26
CA ALA A 262 22.93 -6.97 -15.87
C ALA A 262 22.49 -6.37 -17.23
N ASP A 263 23.08 -5.26 -17.62
CA ASP A 263 22.79 -4.58 -18.89
C ASP A 263 23.33 -5.34 -20.10
N ASP A 264 24.48 -5.97 -19.93
CA ASP A 264 25.01 -6.98 -20.83
C ASP A 264 24.52 -8.36 -20.39
N ILE A 265 24.45 -9.30 -21.31
CA ILE A 265 23.90 -10.65 -21.06
C ILE A 265 24.79 -11.46 -20.09
N THR A 266 25.94 -10.91 -19.68
CA THR A 266 26.94 -11.59 -18.85
C THR A 266 26.90 -11.10 -17.40
N SER A 267 27.31 -11.94 -16.47
CA SER A 267 27.57 -11.54 -15.06
C SER A 267 29.07 -11.33 -14.83
N ASP A 268 29.78 -10.89 -15.86
CA ASP A 268 31.24 -10.85 -15.88
C ASP A 268 31.74 -9.42 -15.69
N VAL A 269 32.53 -9.22 -14.64
CA VAL A 269 33.15 -7.93 -14.33
C VAL A 269 34.64 -8.01 -14.66
N TYR A 270 35.02 -7.42 -15.79
CA TYR A 270 36.42 -7.31 -16.22
C TYR A 270 37.21 -6.33 -15.34
N THR A 271 38.44 -6.65 -14.93
CA THR A 271 39.22 -5.77 -14.05
C THR A 271 39.67 -4.48 -14.76
N GLU A 272 39.76 -4.50 -16.10
CA GLU A 272 40.06 -3.37 -16.94
C GLU A 272 38.86 -3.03 -17.85
N ALA A 273 38.16 -1.94 -17.54
CA ALA A 273 37.05 -1.42 -18.35
C ALA A 273 37.24 0.08 -18.57
N THR A 274 37.11 0.52 -19.82
CA THR A 274 37.21 1.93 -20.21
C THR A 274 36.01 2.75 -19.75
N THR A 275 34.84 2.11 -19.69
CA THR A 275 33.56 2.75 -19.34
C THR A 275 32.74 1.83 -18.44
N PRO A 276 33.15 1.64 -17.17
CA PRO A 276 32.51 0.69 -16.25
C PRO A 276 31.01 0.92 -16.04
N GLN A 277 30.53 2.15 -16.22
CA GLN A 277 29.13 2.54 -16.11
C GLN A 277 28.24 1.98 -17.23
N LEU A 278 28.82 1.49 -18.33
CA LEU A 278 28.06 0.81 -19.38
C LEU A 278 27.74 -0.65 -18.99
N HIS A 279 28.47 -1.20 -18.03
CA HIS A 279 28.21 -2.49 -17.41
C HIS A 279 27.54 -2.25 -16.04
N ALA A 280 26.26 -1.89 -16.07
CA ALA A 280 25.47 -1.65 -14.87
C ALA A 280 24.58 -2.85 -14.52
N PHE A 281 24.32 -2.98 -13.22
CA PHE A 281 23.39 -3.93 -12.64
C PHE A 281 22.19 -3.15 -12.12
N ARG A 282 20.99 -3.57 -12.48
CA ARG A 282 19.74 -2.91 -12.10
C ARG A 282 18.79 -3.87 -11.42
N ILE A 283 17.99 -3.34 -10.50
CA ILE A 283 16.85 -4.09 -9.97
C ILE A 283 15.69 -4.04 -10.97
N THR A 284 15.06 -5.17 -11.22
CA THR A 284 13.91 -5.33 -12.13
C THR A 284 12.74 -5.98 -11.39
N GLY A 285 11.57 -6.01 -12.02
CA GLY A 285 10.35 -6.63 -11.45
C GLY A 285 9.66 -5.84 -10.34
N MET A 286 10.10 -4.61 -10.07
CA MET A 286 9.41 -3.71 -9.13
C MET A 286 8.09 -3.20 -9.74
N PRO A 287 6.99 -3.16 -8.97
CA PRO A 287 5.78 -2.49 -9.43
C PRO A 287 6.01 -0.97 -9.50
N ALA A 288 5.29 -0.32 -10.42
CA ALA A 288 5.30 1.13 -10.53
C ALA A 288 4.85 1.78 -9.22
N ASN A 289 5.50 2.88 -8.84
CA ASN A 289 5.21 3.64 -7.63
C ASN A 289 5.24 2.78 -6.35
N SER A 290 6.13 1.79 -6.30
CA SER A 290 6.32 0.96 -5.10
C SER A 290 6.88 1.71 -3.89
N GLY A 291 7.63 2.79 -4.14
CA GLY A 291 8.44 3.49 -3.14
C GLY A 291 9.49 2.58 -2.49
N PHE A 292 9.90 1.54 -3.20
CA PHE A 292 10.99 0.67 -2.77
C PHE A 292 12.30 1.45 -2.75
N ARG A 293 13.07 1.25 -1.69
CA ARG A 293 14.39 1.85 -1.51
C ARG A 293 15.45 0.77 -1.56
N PHE A 294 16.55 1.06 -2.22
CA PHE A 294 17.57 0.06 -2.53
C PHE A 294 18.90 0.43 -1.89
N ARG A 295 19.61 -0.59 -1.42
CA ARG A 295 20.99 -0.53 -0.95
C ARG A 295 21.76 -1.68 -1.59
N TRP A 296 22.97 -1.41 -2.04
CA TRP A 296 23.80 -2.39 -2.74
C TRP A 296 25.10 -2.67 -2.01
N GLN A 297 25.52 -3.93 -2.08
CA GLN A 297 26.79 -4.43 -1.55
C GLN A 297 27.35 -5.45 -2.51
N LEU A 298 28.67 -5.47 -2.69
CA LEU A 298 29.39 -6.53 -3.36
C LEU A 298 30.16 -7.31 -2.29
N ARG A 299 29.90 -8.61 -2.15
CA ARG A 299 30.59 -9.47 -1.19
C ARG A 299 31.59 -10.37 -1.91
N ALA A 300 32.85 -10.31 -1.51
CA ALA A 300 33.91 -11.19 -2.04
C ALA A 300 34.90 -11.55 -0.94
N ASN A 301 35.34 -12.82 -0.90
CA ASN A 301 36.32 -13.32 0.08
C ASN A 301 36.01 -12.96 1.56
N GLY A 302 34.73 -12.84 1.91
CA GLY A 302 34.30 -12.46 3.27
C GLY A 302 34.31 -10.96 3.57
N THR A 303 34.67 -10.12 2.59
CA THR A 303 34.67 -8.65 2.68
C THR A 303 33.50 -8.06 1.90
N ASP A 304 32.90 -7.01 2.45
CA ASP A 304 31.85 -6.24 1.80
C ASP A 304 32.42 -4.95 1.21
N TYR A 305 32.15 -4.74 -0.08
CA TYR A 305 32.52 -3.54 -0.84
C TYR A 305 31.26 -2.80 -1.26
N THR A 306 31.34 -1.48 -1.38
CA THR A 306 30.22 -0.66 -1.87
C THR A 306 30.41 -0.37 -3.36
N PRO A 307 29.51 -0.83 -4.25
CA PRO A 307 29.54 -0.44 -5.65
C PRO A 307 29.19 1.05 -5.81
N ALA A 308 29.32 1.60 -7.01
CA ALA A 308 28.92 2.97 -7.29
C ALA A 308 27.48 3.01 -7.82
N ALA A 309 26.67 3.96 -7.35
CA ALA A 309 25.32 4.16 -7.88
C ALA A 309 25.38 4.83 -9.26
N MET A 310 24.41 4.51 -10.12
CA MET A 310 24.19 5.24 -11.37
C MET A 310 23.52 6.62 -11.12
N GLY A 311 22.84 6.77 -9.99
CA GLY A 311 22.23 8.03 -9.53
C GLY A 311 23.17 8.87 -8.64
N SER A 312 22.61 9.93 -8.05
CA SER A 312 23.33 10.84 -7.13
C SER A 312 23.47 10.30 -5.70
N ALA A 313 22.73 9.25 -5.35
CA ALA A 313 22.71 8.69 -4.01
C ALA A 313 23.91 7.75 -3.75
N ALA A 314 24.29 7.58 -2.48
CA ALA A 314 25.29 6.61 -2.09
C ALA A 314 24.71 5.19 -2.15
N ALA A 315 25.31 4.29 -2.92
CA ALA A 315 24.81 2.91 -3.10
C ALA A 315 24.71 2.12 -1.78
N GLY A 316 25.54 2.44 -0.79
CA GLY A 316 25.53 1.84 0.54
C GLY A 316 24.42 2.32 1.47
N ALA A 317 23.57 3.27 1.04
CA ALA A 317 22.43 3.76 1.80
C ALA A 317 21.12 3.43 1.07
N PHE A 318 20.02 3.26 1.81
CA PHE A 318 18.71 3.06 1.19
C PHE A 318 18.25 4.34 0.47
N SER A 319 18.05 4.27 -0.84
CA SER A 319 17.47 5.35 -1.65
C SER A 319 16.60 4.78 -2.77
N GLU A 320 15.54 5.50 -3.16
CA GLU A 320 14.75 5.17 -4.34
C GLU A 320 15.54 5.39 -5.65
N ASP A 321 16.58 6.22 -5.60
CA ASP A 321 17.46 6.52 -6.75
C ASP A 321 18.50 5.41 -7.00
N ASN A 322 18.72 4.53 -6.03
CA ASN A 322 19.69 3.44 -6.12
C ASN A 322 19.15 2.23 -6.90
N ARG A 323 18.42 2.45 -7.99
CA ARG A 323 17.85 1.35 -8.80
C ARG A 323 18.89 0.59 -9.62
N ALA A 324 20.04 1.21 -9.84
CA ALA A 324 21.15 0.61 -10.58
C ALA A 324 22.51 1.02 -10.00
N VAL A 325 23.47 0.11 -10.12
CA VAL A 325 24.86 0.28 -9.69
C VAL A 325 25.82 -0.25 -10.74
N TYR A 326 27.07 0.16 -10.65
CA TYR A 326 28.17 -0.42 -11.42
C TYR A 326 29.38 -0.63 -10.51
N ILE A 327 30.33 -1.46 -10.93
CA ILE A 327 31.58 -1.66 -10.19
C ILE A 327 32.61 -0.63 -10.71
N PRO A 328 32.96 0.41 -9.93
CA PRO A 328 33.86 1.47 -10.41
C PRO A 328 35.29 0.93 -10.59
N THR A 329 36.08 1.59 -11.45
CA THR A 329 37.48 1.20 -11.72
C THR A 329 38.32 1.07 -10.45
N SER A 330 38.10 1.94 -9.46
CA SER A 330 38.79 1.87 -8.16
C SER A 330 38.53 0.55 -7.44
N LEU A 331 37.28 0.09 -7.41
CA LEU A 331 36.90 -1.18 -6.81
C LEU A 331 37.41 -2.36 -7.64
N ARG A 332 37.31 -2.30 -8.99
CA ARG A 332 37.87 -3.35 -9.88
C ARG A 332 39.36 -3.60 -9.63
N ARG A 333 40.16 -2.55 -9.41
CA ARG A 333 41.58 -2.67 -9.04
C ARG A 333 41.80 -3.31 -7.67
N ILE A 334 40.93 -3.05 -6.70
CA ILE A 334 40.98 -3.69 -5.38
C ILE A 334 40.75 -5.19 -5.56
N LEU A 335 39.67 -5.57 -6.25
CA LEU A 335 39.33 -6.97 -6.52
C LEU A 335 40.46 -7.70 -7.27
N GLN A 336 41.07 -7.06 -8.26
CA GLN A 336 42.22 -7.62 -8.99
C GLN A 336 43.40 -7.87 -8.05
N ARG A 337 43.80 -6.86 -7.27
CA ARG A 337 44.94 -6.96 -6.33
C ARG A 337 44.73 -8.02 -5.26
N GLU A 338 43.49 -8.23 -4.84
CA GLU A 338 43.11 -9.26 -3.86
C GLU A 338 42.90 -10.64 -4.49
N GLY A 339 43.09 -10.77 -5.81
CA GLY A 339 42.93 -12.04 -6.53
C GLY A 339 41.50 -12.57 -6.52
N VAL A 340 40.50 -11.70 -6.37
CA VAL A 340 39.09 -12.09 -6.39
C VAL A 340 38.72 -12.60 -7.78
N ARG A 341 38.07 -13.77 -7.84
CA ARG A 341 37.55 -14.38 -9.08
C ARG A 341 36.04 -14.55 -9.10
N ARG A 342 35.41 -14.49 -7.93
CA ARG A 342 33.96 -14.57 -7.75
C ARG A 342 33.52 -13.58 -6.68
N ALA A 343 32.36 -12.98 -6.90
CA ALA A 343 31.73 -12.10 -5.94
C ALA A 343 30.21 -12.26 -6.01
N THR A 344 29.52 -11.96 -4.92
CA THR A 344 28.06 -11.90 -4.90
C THR A 344 27.65 -10.44 -4.83
N LEU A 345 26.92 -9.96 -5.85
CA LEU A 345 26.24 -8.68 -5.78
C LEU A 345 24.92 -8.86 -5.04
N ILE A 346 24.72 -8.07 -4.00
CA ILE A 346 23.55 -8.11 -3.13
C ILE A 346 22.84 -6.78 -3.24
N CYS A 347 21.55 -6.83 -3.60
CA CYS A 347 20.64 -5.70 -3.48
C CYS A 347 19.69 -5.96 -2.32
N GLU A 348 19.74 -5.10 -1.31
CA GLU A 348 18.75 -5.07 -0.24
C GLU A 348 17.68 -4.05 -0.60
N THR A 349 16.42 -4.46 -0.51
CA THR A 349 15.25 -3.65 -0.82
C THR A 349 14.42 -3.45 0.44
N ALA A 350 14.29 -2.21 0.89
CA ALA A 350 13.32 -1.83 1.91
C ALA A 350 11.97 -1.54 1.23
N LEU A 351 10.91 -2.22 1.68
CA LEU A 351 9.59 -2.17 1.02
C LEU A 351 8.82 -0.86 1.24
N TYR A 352 9.24 -0.05 2.22
CA TYR A 352 8.69 1.26 2.54
C TYR A 352 9.69 2.09 3.35
N GLY A 353 9.45 3.40 3.44
CA GLY A 353 10.24 4.33 4.25
C GLY A 353 9.97 4.20 5.76
N PRO A 354 10.87 4.71 6.61
CA PRO A 354 10.62 4.81 8.04
C PRO A 354 9.54 5.85 8.34
N ALA A 355 8.66 5.62 9.32
CA ALA A 355 7.85 6.69 9.89
C ALA A 355 8.49 7.27 11.16
N PRO A 356 8.28 8.57 11.46
CA PRO A 356 8.67 9.18 12.72
C PRO A 356 8.10 8.39 13.91
N GLY A 357 8.99 7.98 14.82
CA GLY A 357 8.60 7.25 16.02
C GLY A 357 8.52 5.73 15.86
N ASP A 358 8.75 5.17 14.66
CA ASP A 358 8.84 3.73 14.50
C ASP A 358 10.05 3.16 15.23
N ARG A 359 9.81 2.07 15.96
CA ARG A 359 10.84 1.31 16.66
C ARG A 359 11.42 0.20 15.79
N PHE A 360 10.76 -0.15 14.69
CA PHE A 360 11.11 -1.29 13.85
C PHE A 360 11.48 -0.81 12.44
N PRO A 361 12.59 -1.31 11.88
CA PRO A 361 12.95 -0.99 10.51
C PRO A 361 11.93 -1.63 9.54
N ALA A 362 11.77 -1.01 8.37
CA ALA A 362 11.01 -1.60 7.29
C ALA A 362 11.54 -3.01 6.95
N PRO A 363 10.67 -3.96 6.56
CA PRO A 363 11.09 -5.25 6.04
C PRO A 363 12.07 -5.06 4.88
N VAL A 364 13.19 -5.79 4.96
CA VAL A 364 14.24 -5.79 3.95
C VAL A 364 14.30 -7.15 3.28
N ILE A 365 14.31 -7.15 1.94
CA ILE A 365 14.49 -8.33 1.12
C ILE A 365 15.85 -8.26 0.45
N SER A 366 16.57 -9.38 0.41
CA SER A 366 17.86 -9.47 -0.26
C SER A 366 17.74 -10.25 -1.57
N THR A 367 18.01 -9.59 -2.68
CA THR A 367 18.23 -10.22 -3.99
C THR A 367 19.73 -10.37 -4.23
N ARG A 368 20.15 -11.49 -4.82
CA ARG A 368 21.56 -11.82 -5.01
C ARG A 368 21.84 -12.22 -6.45
N GLN A 369 22.99 -11.81 -6.97
CA GLN A 369 23.52 -12.21 -8.27
C GLN A 369 24.99 -12.59 -8.11
N GLU A 370 25.35 -13.78 -8.59
CA GLU A 370 26.75 -14.20 -8.63
C GLU A 370 27.44 -13.56 -9.83
N LEU A 371 28.64 -13.02 -9.59
CA LEU A 371 29.48 -12.36 -10.58
C LEU A 371 30.80 -13.11 -10.75
N ASN A 372 31.26 -13.22 -11.99
CA ASN A 372 32.64 -13.62 -12.28
C ASN A 372 33.51 -12.38 -12.37
N ILE A 373 34.68 -12.40 -11.73
CA ILE A 373 35.67 -11.33 -11.85
C ILE A 373 36.75 -11.81 -12.80
N ILE A 374 36.77 -11.22 -14.00
CA ILE A 374 37.68 -11.62 -15.09
C ILE A 374 38.86 -10.67 -15.10
N GLU A 375 40.06 -11.22 -15.03
CA GLU A 375 41.28 -10.41 -15.17
C GLU A 375 41.49 -10.00 -16.62
N GLY A 376 41.76 -8.72 -16.83
CA GLY A 376 42.05 -8.15 -18.13
C GLY A 376 40.94 -7.24 -18.66
N ARG A 377 41.02 -6.96 -19.96
CA ARG A 377 40.19 -5.98 -20.66
C ARG A 377 38.87 -6.57 -21.12
N GLU A 378 37.80 -5.79 -20.94
CA GLU A 378 36.50 -6.05 -21.54
C GLU A 378 36.61 -6.19 -23.07
N PRO A 379 36.00 -7.21 -23.69
CA PRO A 379 36.00 -7.38 -25.15
C PRO A 379 35.43 -6.16 -25.87
N ALA A 380 36.00 -5.80 -27.01
CA ALA A 380 35.65 -4.57 -27.73
C ALA A 380 34.28 -4.58 -28.42
N ASP A 381 33.59 -5.73 -28.44
CA ASP A 381 32.43 -5.99 -29.29
C ASP A 381 31.09 -6.05 -28.54
N PHE A 382 30.97 -5.38 -27.38
CA PHE A 382 29.73 -5.29 -26.59
C PHE A 382 29.07 -3.91 -26.68
#